data_AF-A0A1W9T9X4-F1
#
_entry.id   AF-A0A1W9T9X4-F1
#
_cell.length_a   1.000
_cell.length_b   1.000
_cell.length_c   1.000
_cell.angle_alpha   90.00
_cell.angle_beta   90.00
_cell.angle_gamma   90.00
#
_symmetry.space_group_name_H-M   'P 1'
#
loop_
_entity.id
_entity.type
_entity.pdbx_description
1 polymer ?
#
loop_
_entity_poly.entity_id
_entity_poly.type
_entity_poly.pdbx_seq_one_letter_code
_entity_poly.pdbx_strand_id
1 'polypeptide(L)'
;MIKLNFDNKLGIFYECFVGSFSIGDMVSHYNSGCSNNNLPERLNIIVDYTKAKFTFEIDDLHEIVGVIKKNIEYYEYVKAVMLHATPYEQVLSMMFQDLAENIPNFHTKIFTTKEAATKWILSDKVKDIKKKELIENGV
;
A
#
# COMPACT_ATOMS: atom_id res chain seq x y z
N MET A 1 13.19 8.04 -8.75
CA MET A 1 13.29 8.90 -7.56
C MET A 1 12.06 8.69 -6.69
N ILE A 2 12.25 8.51 -5.39
CA ILE A 2 11.16 8.34 -4.42
C ILE A 2 11.18 9.54 -3.47
N LYS A 3 10.05 10.21 -3.27
CA LYS A 3 9.87 11.29 -2.29
C LYS A 3 8.97 10.81 -1.16
N LEU A 4 9.42 10.99 0.07
CA LEU A 4 8.72 10.55 1.28
C LEU A 4 8.31 11.77 2.11
N ASN A 5 7.08 11.78 2.63
CA ASN A 5 6.59 12.84 3.50
C ASN A 5 5.53 12.30 4.47
N PHE A 6 5.68 12.56 5.77
CA PHE A 6 4.65 12.23 6.76
C PHE A 6 3.85 13.47 7.15
N ASP A 7 2.54 13.44 6.92
CA ASP A 7 1.63 14.47 7.39
C ASP A 7 1.14 14.12 8.80
N ASN A 8 1.76 14.73 9.82
CA ASN A 8 1.40 14.53 11.23
C ASN A 8 -0.05 14.91 11.55
N LYS A 9 -0.66 15.83 10.79
CA LYS A 9 -2.03 16.28 11.05
C LYS A 9 -3.04 15.26 10.55
N LEU A 10 -2.78 14.65 9.39
CA LEU A 10 -3.66 13.64 8.81
C LEU A 10 -3.29 12.21 9.21
N GLY A 11 -2.08 12.00 9.77
CA GLY A 11 -1.55 10.67 10.06
C GLY A 11 -1.32 9.86 8.78
N ILE A 12 -0.95 10.51 7.67
CA ILE A 12 -0.74 9.87 6.37
C ILE A 12 0.74 9.94 5.99
N PHE A 13 1.32 8.78 5.68
CA PHE A 13 2.60 8.66 5.02
C PHE A 13 2.42 8.73 3.51
N TYR A 14 3.08 9.69 2.87
CA TYR A 14 3.04 9.89 1.43
C TYR A 14 4.33 9.39 0.81
N GLU A 15 4.20 8.55 -0.22
CA GLU A 15 5.29 8.13 -1.07
C GLU A 15 4.99 8.56 -2.50
N CYS A 16 5.93 9.20 -3.18
CA CYS A 16 5.74 9.62 -4.57
C CYS A 16 6.89 9.09 -5.43
N PHE A 17 6.54 8.25 -6.39
CA PHE A 17 7.45 7.56 -7.29
C PHE A 17 7.47 8.27 -8.64
N VAL A 18 8.65 8.72 -9.05
CA VAL A 18 8.87 9.40 -10.33
C VAL A 18 10.01 8.72 -11.08
N GLY A 19 9.71 8.22 -12.28
CA GLY A 19 10.66 7.53 -13.15
C GLY A 19 10.40 6.03 -13.30
N SER A 20 11.38 5.30 -13.80
CA SER A 20 11.31 3.84 -13.98
C SER A 20 11.77 3.11 -12.72
N PHE A 21 11.08 2.03 -12.38
CA PHE A 21 11.38 1.19 -11.22
C PHE A 21 11.37 -0.29 -11.61
N SER A 22 12.49 -0.95 -11.33
CA SER A 22 12.63 -2.41 -11.38
C SER A 22 12.13 -3.06 -10.10
N ILE A 23 11.98 -4.39 -10.12
CA ILE A 23 11.67 -5.15 -8.91
C ILE A 23 12.69 -4.90 -7.79
N GLY A 24 13.98 -4.86 -8.15
CA GLY A 24 15.07 -4.59 -7.19
C GLY A 24 14.97 -3.21 -6.55
N ASP A 25 14.51 -2.19 -7.28
CA ASP A 25 14.25 -0.86 -6.72
C ASP A 25 13.12 -0.88 -5.70
N MET A 26 12.02 -1.58 -6.01
CA MET A 26 10.86 -1.71 -5.12
C MET A 26 11.22 -2.47 -3.84
N VAL A 27 11.90 -3.61 -3.98
CA VAL A 27 12.38 -4.44 -2.87
C VAL A 27 13.37 -3.67 -1.98
N SER A 28 14.30 -2.95 -2.59
CA SER A 28 15.27 -2.12 -1.85
C SER A 28 14.58 -1.00 -1.07
N HIS A 29 13.61 -0.32 -1.70
CA HIS A 29 12.81 0.72 -1.04
C HIS A 29 12.09 0.17 0.19
N TYR A 30 11.33 -0.91 0.05
CA TYR A 30 10.58 -1.46 1.17
C TYR A 30 11.50 -1.99 2.27
N ASN A 31 12.61 -2.65 1.94
CA ASN A 31 13.58 -3.07 2.96
C ASN A 31 14.21 -1.90 3.72
N SER A 32 14.36 -0.73 3.10
CA SER A 32 14.90 0.47 3.77
C SER A 32 13.89 1.15 4.70
N GLY A 33 12.59 1.06 4.39
CA GLY A 33 11.50 1.76 5.09
C GLY A 33 11.23 1.29 6.52
N CYS A 34 11.57 0.04 6.87
CA CYS A 34 11.28 -0.55 8.19
C CYS A 34 12.27 -0.21 9.29
N SER A 35 13.26 0.64 9.04
CA SER A 35 14.28 1.00 10.03
C SER A 35 13.94 2.23 10.88
N ASN A 36 12.85 2.94 10.59
CA ASN A 36 12.47 4.16 11.30
C ASN A 36 11.33 3.92 12.31
N ASN A 37 11.70 3.71 13.58
CA ASN A 37 10.83 3.51 14.75
C ASN A 37 9.85 4.67 15.10
N ASN A 38 9.62 5.62 14.18
CA ASN A 38 8.85 6.84 14.46
C ASN A 38 7.48 6.88 13.74
N LEU A 39 7.09 5.81 13.05
CA LEU A 39 5.75 5.71 12.46
C LEU A 39 4.75 5.12 13.47
N PRO A 40 3.48 5.55 13.42
CA PRO A 40 2.45 5.02 14.30
C PRO A 40 2.17 3.53 13.99
N GLU A 41 1.79 2.76 15.01
CA GLU A 41 1.38 1.34 14.89
C GLU A 41 0.19 1.13 13.93
N ARG A 42 -0.58 2.21 13.70
CA ARG A 42 -1.69 2.29 12.74
C ARG A 42 -1.29 3.21 11.61
N LEU A 43 -0.92 2.63 10.48
CA LEU A 43 -0.29 3.38 9.41
C LEU A 43 -1.23 3.53 8.21
N ASN A 44 -1.49 4.78 7.82
CA ASN A 44 -2.14 5.12 6.57
C ASN A 44 -1.09 5.58 5.56
N ILE A 45 -1.09 4.99 4.36
CA ILE A 45 -0.12 5.27 3.31
C ILE A 45 -0.85 5.67 2.04
N ILE A 46 -0.41 6.75 1.39
CA ILE A 46 -0.76 7.06 0.00
C ILE A 46 0.51 6.94 -0.82
N VAL A 47 0.52 5.98 -1.74
CA VAL A 47 1.59 5.76 -2.71
C VAL A 47 1.16 6.30 -4.07
N ASP A 48 1.90 7.27 -4.58
CA ASP A 48 1.66 7.94 -5.84
C ASP A 48 2.59 7.40 -6.93
N TYR A 49 2.04 6.55 -7.79
CA TYR A 49 2.67 5.98 -8.98
C TYR A 49 2.24 6.68 -10.27
N THR A 50 1.56 7.83 -10.21
CA THR A 50 1.03 8.52 -11.42
C THR A 50 2.12 8.95 -12.40
N LYS A 51 3.38 9.01 -11.96
CA LYS A 51 4.57 9.32 -12.75
C LYS A 51 5.62 8.21 -12.68
N ALA A 52 5.23 7.03 -12.23
CA ALA A 52 6.08 5.85 -12.18
C ALA A 52 5.86 4.99 -13.42
N LYS A 53 6.92 4.29 -13.83
CA LYS A 53 6.87 3.25 -14.85
C LYS A 53 7.48 1.99 -14.25
N PHE A 54 6.74 0.88 -14.30
CA PHE A 54 7.25 -0.40 -13.82
C PHE A 54 7.95 -1.14 -14.97
N THR A 55 9.11 -1.72 -14.67
CA THR A 55 9.91 -2.49 -15.63
C THR A 55 10.06 -3.95 -15.19
N PHE A 56 9.10 -4.44 -14.41
CA PHE A 56 9.01 -5.79 -13.88
C PHE A 56 7.66 -6.39 -14.26
N GLU A 57 7.56 -7.71 -14.19
CA GLU A 57 6.37 -8.45 -14.62
C GLU A 57 5.58 -8.98 -13.43
N ILE A 58 4.46 -9.63 -13.72
CA ILE A 58 3.52 -10.16 -12.71
C ILE A 58 4.20 -11.19 -11.80
N ASP A 59 5.07 -12.02 -12.36
CA ASP A 59 5.77 -13.09 -11.61
C ASP A 59 6.68 -12.51 -10.52
N ASP A 60 7.15 -11.27 -10.68
CA ASP A 60 8.01 -10.57 -9.72
C ASP A 60 7.23 -10.08 -8.49
N LEU A 61 5.89 -9.97 -8.57
CA LEU A 61 5.07 -9.41 -7.49
C LEU A 61 5.13 -10.20 -6.18
N HIS A 62 5.40 -11.51 -6.26
CA HIS A 62 5.55 -12.35 -5.07
C HIS A 62 6.71 -11.89 -4.18
N GLU A 63 7.79 -11.35 -4.76
CA GLU A 63 8.92 -10.82 -4.00
C GLU A 63 8.50 -9.57 -3.20
N ILE A 64 7.73 -8.67 -3.83
CA ILE A 64 7.19 -7.47 -3.17
C ILE A 64 6.27 -7.88 -2.02
N VAL A 65 5.35 -8.82 -2.25
CA VAL A 65 4.42 -9.31 -1.21
C VAL A 65 5.18 -9.89 -0.02
N GLY A 66 6.24 -10.66 -0.26
CA GLY A 66 7.09 -11.22 0.79
C GLY A 66 7.74 -10.15 1.64
N VAL A 67 8.31 -9.12 1.02
CA VAL A 67 8.96 -7.99 1.72
C VAL A 67 7.92 -7.18 2.50
N ILE A 68 6.77 -6.84 1.89
CA ILE A 68 5.70 -6.12 2.57
C ILE A 68 5.20 -6.89 3.79
N LYS A 69 4.91 -8.19 3.65
CA LYS A 69 4.41 -9.04 4.74
C LYS A 69 5.35 -9.02 5.94
N LYS A 70 6.65 -9.16 5.71
CA LYS A 70 7.67 -9.08 6.77
C LYS A 70 7.70 -7.68 7.41
N ASN A 71 7.64 -6.66 6.59
CA ASN A 71 7.78 -5.28 7.01
C ASN A 71 6.63 -4.76 7.88
N ILE A 72 5.43 -5.27 7.64
CA ILE A 72 4.24 -4.82 8.35
C ILE A 72 3.88 -5.70 9.56
N GLU A 73 4.67 -6.71 9.89
CA GLU A 73 4.34 -7.69 10.95
C GLU A 73 4.15 -7.05 12.34
N TYR A 74 4.78 -5.90 12.59
CA TYR A 74 4.71 -5.15 13.85
C TYR A 74 3.61 -4.09 13.89
N TYR A 75 2.88 -3.86 12.80
CA TYR A 75 1.81 -2.87 12.76
C TYR A 75 0.47 -3.49 13.15
N GLU A 76 -0.33 -2.76 13.92
CA GLU A 76 -1.73 -3.16 14.21
C GLU A 76 -2.53 -3.23 12.91
N TYR A 77 -2.36 -2.23 12.04
CA TYR A 77 -2.78 -2.31 10.64
C TYR A 77 -2.00 -1.33 9.77
N VAL A 78 -1.92 -1.67 8.48
CA VAL A 78 -1.46 -0.80 7.42
C VAL A 78 -2.57 -0.68 6.38
N LYS A 79 -2.99 0.54 6.11
CA LYS A 79 -3.93 0.88 5.05
C LYS A 79 -3.18 1.62 3.97
N ALA A 80 -3.15 1.08 2.76
CA ALA A 80 -2.42 1.66 1.64
C ALA A 80 -3.36 2.05 0.51
N VAL A 81 -3.10 3.20 -0.10
CA VAL A 81 -3.71 3.58 -1.38
C VAL A 81 -2.63 3.65 -2.43
N MET A 82 -2.90 3.08 -3.60
CA MET A 82 -2.03 3.19 -4.78
C MET A 82 -2.71 4.08 -5.83
N LEU A 83 -2.07 5.18 -6.21
CA LEU A 83 -2.53 6.08 -7.26
C LEU A 83 -1.84 5.77 -8.59
N HIS A 84 -2.62 5.53 -9.65
CA HIS A 84 -2.10 5.30 -11.00
C HIS A 84 -2.74 6.23 -12.02
N ALA A 85 -1.97 6.56 -13.05
CA ALA A 85 -2.45 7.29 -14.23
C ALA A 85 -2.52 6.41 -15.49
N THR A 86 -1.86 5.25 -15.47
CA THR A 86 -1.65 4.38 -16.62
C THR A 86 -2.25 2.98 -16.38
N PRO A 87 -2.90 2.37 -17.39
CA PRO A 87 -3.55 1.06 -17.22
C PRO A 87 -2.60 -0.08 -16.85
N TYR A 88 -1.38 -0.12 -17.42
CA TYR A 88 -0.45 -1.22 -17.19
C TYR A 88 -0.01 -1.32 -15.72
N GLU A 89 0.49 -0.22 -15.17
CA GLU A 89 0.89 -0.14 -13.75
C GLU A 89 -0.30 -0.36 -12.80
N GLN A 90 -1.50 0.05 -13.21
CA GLN A 90 -2.73 -0.23 -12.47
C GLN A 90 -3.03 -1.74 -12.43
N VAL A 91 -2.91 -2.46 -13.54
CA VAL A 91 -3.12 -3.92 -13.60
C VAL A 91 -2.13 -4.67 -12.72
N LEU A 92 -0.84 -4.30 -12.76
CA LEU A 92 0.18 -4.87 -11.88
C LEU A 92 -0.18 -4.66 -10.40
N SER A 93 -0.69 -3.49 -10.05
CA SER A 93 -1.10 -3.19 -8.68
C SER A 93 -2.38 -3.91 -8.27
N MET A 94 -3.30 -4.19 -9.21
CA MET A 94 -4.47 -5.03 -8.97
C MET A 94 -4.06 -6.47 -8.64
N MET A 95 -3.12 -7.03 -9.42
CA MET A 95 -2.58 -8.36 -9.16
C MET A 95 -1.83 -8.43 -7.83
N PHE A 96 -1.05 -7.38 -7.51
CA PHE A 96 -0.44 -7.26 -6.19
C PHE A 96 -1.49 -7.22 -5.07
N GLN A 97 -2.59 -6.47 -5.26
CA GLN A 97 -3.68 -6.40 -4.29
C GLN A 97 -4.30 -7.77 -4.04
N ASP A 98 -4.54 -8.57 -5.08
CA ASP A 98 -5.08 -9.94 -4.96
C ASP A 98 -4.10 -10.87 -4.22
N LEU A 99 -2.80 -10.79 -4.55
CA LEU A 99 -1.76 -11.57 -3.86
C LEU A 99 -1.59 -11.18 -2.39
N ALA A 100 -1.81 -9.90 -2.07
CA ALA A 100 -1.67 -9.35 -0.73
C ALA A 100 -2.96 -9.47 0.12
N GLU A 101 -4.07 -9.91 -0.45
CA GLU A 101 -5.38 -10.02 0.23
C GLU A 101 -5.32 -10.90 1.49
N ASN A 102 -4.46 -11.92 1.48
CA ASN A 102 -4.29 -12.85 2.59
C ASN A 102 -3.40 -12.30 3.73
N ILE A 103 -2.95 -11.05 3.67
CA ILE A 103 -2.18 -10.43 4.76
C ILE A 103 -3.15 -9.72 5.72
N PRO A 104 -3.42 -10.26 6.93
CA PRO A 104 -4.59 -9.86 7.72
C PRO A 104 -4.58 -8.40 8.19
N ASN A 105 -3.40 -7.81 8.36
CA ASN A 105 -3.22 -6.44 8.82
C ASN A 105 -2.89 -5.47 7.67
N PHE A 106 -3.04 -5.90 6.41
CA PHE A 106 -2.82 -5.06 5.23
C PHE A 106 -4.11 -4.84 4.46
N HIS A 107 -4.45 -3.58 4.24
CA HIS A 107 -5.63 -3.20 3.47
C HIS A 107 -5.22 -2.23 2.37
N THR A 108 -5.24 -2.69 1.13
CA THR A 108 -4.87 -1.85 0.00
C THR A 108 -6.05 -1.55 -0.92
N LYS A 109 -6.01 -0.40 -1.59
CA LYS A 109 -6.97 -0.05 -2.65
C LYS A 109 -6.38 0.88 -3.69
N ILE A 110 -6.80 0.69 -4.92
CA ILE A 110 -6.30 1.44 -6.08
C ILE A 110 -7.26 2.56 -6.46
N PHE A 111 -6.72 3.71 -6.82
CA PHE A 111 -7.47 4.88 -7.27
C PHE A 111 -6.75 5.59 -8.42
N THR A 112 -7.51 6.35 -9.19
CA THR A 112 -6.98 7.25 -10.23
C THR A 112 -7.01 8.73 -9.81
N THR A 113 -7.64 9.04 -8.68
CA THR A 113 -7.77 10.41 -8.17
C THR A 113 -7.37 10.50 -6.71
N LYS A 114 -6.62 11.57 -6.38
CA LYS A 114 -6.20 11.87 -5.01
C LYS A 114 -7.37 12.13 -4.07
N GLU A 115 -8.45 12.72 -4.58
CA GLU A 115 -9.65 13.00 -3.79
C GLU A 115 -10.32 11.71 -3.30
N ALA A 116 -10.57 10.76 -4.21
CA ALA A 116 -11.19 9.48 -3.85
C ALA A 116 -10.29 8.65 -2.92
N ALA A 117 -8.98 8.65 -3.19
CA ALA A 117 -7.96 8.04 -2.34
C ALA A 117 -7.99 8.60 -0.91
N THR A 118 -7.99 9.93 -0.77
CA THR A 118 -7.99 10.61 0.52
C THR A 118 -9.28 10.33 1.29
N LYS A 119 -10.43 10.37 0.60
CA LYS A 119 -11.71 10.02 1.21
C LYS A 119 -11.75 8.59 1.72
N TRP A 120 -11.18 7.64 0.98
CA TRP A 120 -11.15 6.24 1.39
C TRP A 120 -10.16 6.02 2.54
N ILE A 121 -8.94 6.55 2.44
CA ILE A 121 -7.91 6.31 3.46
C ILE A 121 -8.34 6.83 4.83
N LEU A 122 -8.94 8.03 4.88
CA LEU A 122 -9.44 8.65 6.11
C LEU A 122 -10.78 8.09 6.59
N SER A 123 -11.38 7.14 5.86
CA SER A 123 -12.63 6.51 6.31
C SER A 123 -12.35 5.41 7.34
N ASP A 124 -13.08 5.43 8.45
CA ASP A 124 -12.99 4.47 9.56
C ASP A 124 -13.50 3.05 9.22
N LYS A 125 -13.82 2.79 7.95
CA LYS A 125 -14.45 1.54 7.48
C LYS A 125 -13.63 0.27 7.66
N VAL A 126 -12.38 0.35 8.11
CA VAL A 126 -11.60 -0.85 8.51
C VAL A 126 -12.27 -1.56 9.69
N LYS A 127 -13.01 -0.83 10.55
CA LYS A 127 -13.83 -1.41 11.63
C LYS A 127 -15.03 -2.21 11.10
N ASP A 128 -15.48 -1.97 9.87
CA ASP A 128 -16.64 -2.65 9.28
C ASP A 128 -16.26 -3.97 8.57
N ILE A 129 -14.99 -4.17 8.18
CA ILE A 129 -14.51 -5.40 7.54
C ILE A 129 -14.58 -6.57 8.53
N LYS A 130 -14.04 -6.38 9.74
CA LYS A 130 -14.16 -7.39 10.83
C LYS A 130 -15.62 -7.65 11.22
N LYS A 131 -16.47 -6.62 11.20
CA LYS A 131 -17.88 -6.77 11.56
C LYS A 131 -18.65 -7.58 10.51
N LYS A 132 -18.33 -7.41 9.22
CA LYS A 132 -18.97 -8.17 8.14
C LYS A 132 -18.52 -9.64 8.12
N GLU A 133 -17.23 -9.91 8.37
CA GLU A 133 -16.71 -11.27 8.52
C GLU A 133 -17.27 -11.99 9.76
N LEU A 134 -17.51 -11.29 10.86
CA LEU A 134 -18.15 -11.87 12.05
C LEU A 134 -19.64 -12.17 11.83
N ILE A 135 -20.35 -11.32 11.08
CA ILE A 135 -21.76 -11.52 10.74
C ILE A 135 -21.94 -12.65 9.70
N GLU A 136 -21.02 -12.78 8.74
CA GLU A 136 -21.07 -13.83 7.70
C GLU A 136 -20.59 -15.20 8.21
N ASN A 137 -19.73 -15.24 9.24
CA ASN A 137 -19.24 -16.49 9.85
C ASN A 137 -20.03 -16.96 11.10
N GLY A 138 -21.16 -16.31 11.42
CA GLY A 138 -22.14 -16.82 12.38
C GLY A 138 -21.60 -17.06 13.81
N VAL A 139 -21.06 -16.02 14.44
CA VAL A 139 -20.90 -15.96 15.92
C VAL A 139 -21.94 -15.02 16.51
#